data_AF-A0A3N5NNB1-F1
#
_entry.id   AF-A0A3N5NNB1-F1
#
_cell.length_a   1.000
_cell.length_b   1.000
_cell.length_c   1.000
_cell.angle_alpha   90.00
_cell.angle_beta   90.00
_cell.angle_gamma   90.00
#
_symmetry.space_group_name_H-M   'P 1'
#
loop_
_entity.id
_entity.type
_entity.pdbx_description
1 polymer ?
#
loop_
_entity_poly.entity_id
_entity_poly.type
_entity_poly.pdbx_seq_one_letter_code
_entity_poly.pdbx_strand_id
1 'polypeptide(L)'
;MRRWSAVALVALLVIAGVLWYVRGRNPDEAVETGGVMVALRVDGGFDTTIERGEPLLLEVFLQGRTDAVSATLGSAAMPWHRLVSLQRDSDVALGEPVVLGLPRVLGVVLDGGKPSLVDEDASLARIVGRQRTYTVALGVPPELTSALPVGRRTIRATIGAVTSLPVSVTVTEPTADREVERLRRSARFSVRAGNYETGKRVAESVLARQPDDVGAHTTIGDALNGLGRPREARAAYLKALAVIRSGRQFYEEPESLYARIREVERKLGPLTKRERAAAPPVR
;
A
#
# COMPACT_ATOMS: atom_id res chain seq x y z
N MET A 1 -3.41 -18.43 -27.36
CA MET A 1 -2.70 -17.25 -26.81
C MET A 1 -3.18 -17.01 -25.38
N ARG A 2 -2.26 -17.02 -24.40
CA ARG A 2 -2.52 -16.76 -22.97
C ARG A 2 -2.90 -15.30 -22.74
N ARG A 3 -4.08 -15.03 -22.18
CA ARG A 3 -4.41 -13.71 -21.63
C ARG A 3 -4.12 -13.69 -20.13
N TRP A 4 -3.21 -12.82 -19.74
CA TRP A 4 -2.89 -12.51 -18.34
C TRP A 4 -3.95 -11.56 -17.80
N SER A 5 -4.25 -11.58 -16.50
CA SER A 5 -5.03 -10.48 -15.91
C SER A 5 -4.15 -9.22 -15.90
N ALA A 6 -4.73 -8.07 -16.26
CA ALA A 6 -4.00 -6.81 -16.35
C ALA A 6 -3.28 -6.46 -15.04
N VAL A 7 -3.92 -6.74 -13.89
CA VAL A 7 -3.39 -6.52 -12.54
C VAL A 7 -2.11 -7.33 -12.27
N ALA A 8 -2.09 -8.61 -12.66
CA ALA A 8 -0.91 -9.47 -12.45
C ALA A 8 0.26 -9.03 -13.34
N LEU A 9 -0.02 -8.59 -14.57
CA LEU A 9 0.98 -8.10 -15.49
C LEU A 9 1.63 -6.79 -14.98
N VAL A 10 0.81 -5.86 -14.49
CA VAL A 10 1.29 -4.58 -13.94
C VAL A 10 2.15 -4.82 -12.69
N ALA A 11 1.69 -5.67 -11.76
CA ALA A 11 2.47 -6.00 -10.57
C ALA A 11 3.84 -6.62 -10.90
N LEU A 12 3.89 -7.52 -11.88
CA LEU A 12 5.14 -8.13 -12.34
C LEU A 12 6.07 -7.14 -13.03
N LEU A 13 5.55 -6.22 -13.84
CA LEU A 13 6.34 -5.19 -14.50
C LEU A 13 6.93 -4.19 -13.49
N VAL A 14 6.16 -3.80 -12.48
CA VAL A 14 6.65 -2.93 -11.39
C VAL A 14 7.80 -3.59 -10.65
N ILE A 15 7.66 -4.87 -10.28
CA ILE A 15 8.71 -5.60 -9.57
C ILE A 15 9.93 -5.85 -10.45
N ALA A 16 9.74 -6.22 -11.71
CA ALA A 16 10.83 -6.40 -12.66
C ALA A 16 11.60 -5.10 -12.86
N GLY A 17 10.90 -3.96 -12.96
CA GLY A 17 11.49 -2.64 -13.02
C GLY A 17 12.27 -2.28 -11.75
N VAL A 18 11.73 -2.60 -10.57
CA VAL A 18 12.42 -2.39 -9.29
C VAL A 18 13.70 -3.21 -9.18
N LEU A 19 13.63 -4.50 -9.49
CA LEU A 19 14.77 -5.39 -9.41
C LEU A 19 15.81 -5.08 -10.49
N TRP A 20 15.37 -4.65 -11.68
CA TRP A 20 16.28 -4.16 -12.72
C TRP A 20 16.98 -2.87 -12.27
N TYR A 21 16.24 -1.90 -11.71
CA TYR A 21 16.79 -0.67 -11.17
C TYR A 21 17.86 -0.93 -10.10
N VAL A 22 17.58 -1.86 -9.17
CA VAL A 22 18.55 -2.27 -8.14
C VAL A 22 19.80 -2.91 -8.76
N ARG A 23 19.65 -3.75 -9.79
CA ARG A 23 20.77 -4.44 -10.45
C ARG A 23 21.59 -3.52 -11.35
N GLY A 24 20.96 -2.55 -12.01
CA GLY A 24 21.60 -1.68 -12.98
C GLY A 24 22.44 -0.56 -12.38
N ARG A 25 22.28 -0.24 -11.08
CA ARG A 25 22.97 0.90 -10.46
C ARG A 25 24.37 0.60 -9.93
N ASN A 26 24.64 -0.64 -9.50
CA ASN A 26 25.97 -1.24 -9.34
C ASN A 26 25.83 -2.59 -8.63
N PRO A 27 26.42 -3.70 -9.13
CA PRO A 27 26.42 -4.98 -8.41
C PRO A 27 27.21 -4.92 -7.09
N ASP A 28 28.13 -3.96 -6.94
CA ASP A 28 29.05 -3.86 -5.79
C ASP A 28 28.53 -2.93 -4.66
N GLU A 29 27.52 -2.08 -4.91
CA GLU A 29 26.92 -1.19 -3.88
C GLU A 29 25.74 -1.83 -3.12
N ALA A 30 25.26 -2.98 -3.59
CA ALA A 30 24.29 -3.78 -2.84
C ALA A 30 25.04 -4.45 -1.68
N VAL A 31 25.06 -3.78 -0.52
CA VAL A 31 25.74 -4.20 0.72
C VAL A 31 25.72 -5.72 0.88
N GLU A 32 26.90 -6.32 0.65
CA GLU A 32 27.14 -7.75 0.68
C GLU A 32 27.04 -8.24 2.13
N THR A 33 25.91 -8.82 2.51
CA THR A 33 25.86 -9.68 3.71
C THR A 33 24.67 -10.63 3.66
N GLY A 34 24.90 -11.87 3.24
CA GLY A 34 23.99 -13.01 3.47
C GLY A 34 22.85 -13.19 2.46
N GLY A 35 23.13 -13.80 1.30
CA GLY A 35 22.20 -14.58 0.46
C GLY A 35 20.87 -13.97 -0.05
N VAL A 36 20.52 -12.76 0.37
CA VAL A 36 19.21 -12.13 0.20
C VAL A 36 19.39 -10.67 -0.21
N MET A 37 18.48 -10.17 -1.05
CA MET A 37 18.43 -8.78 -1.48
C MET A 37 17.17 -8.12 -0.95
N VAL A 38 17.31 -6.90 -0.42
CA VAL A 38 16.20 -6.03 -0.01
C VAL A 38 16.13 -4.84 -0.96
N ALA A 39 14.94 -4.55 -1.48
CA ALA A 39 14.67 -3.34 -2.25
C ALA A 39 13.54 -2.54 -1.62
N LEU A 40 13.63 -1.22 -1.71
CA LEU A 40 12.64 -0.28 -1.20
C LEU A 40 12.10 0.56 -2.34
N ARG A 41 10.78 0.80 -2.33
CA ARG A 41 10.09 1.77 -3.17
C ARG A 41 9.27 2.70 -2.27
N VAL A 42 9.25 3.99 -2.58
CA VAL A 42 8.56 5.02 -1.78
C VAL A 42 7.59 5.77 -2.69
N ASP A 43 6.31 5.83 -2.30
CA ASP A 43 5.21 6.43 -3.07
C ASP A 43 5.17 6.00 -4.54
N GLY A 44 5.55 4.75 -4.77
CA GLY A 44 5.55 4.15 -6.09
C GLY A 44 6.80 4.41 -6.93
N GLY A 45 7.80 5.14 -6.42
CA GLY A 45 9.03 5.48 -7.14
C GLY A 45 10.31 5.29 -6.32
N PHE A 46 11.42 5.68 -6.95
CA PHE A 46 12.77 5.74 -6.35
C PHE A 46 13.27 7.19 -6.15
N ASP A 47 12.48 8.14 -6.63
CA ASP A 47 12.61 9.57 -6.40
C ASP A 47 11.17 10.10 -6.28
N THR A 48 10.86 10.74 -5.17
CA THR A 48 9.52 11.25 -4.89
C THR A 48 9.61 12.58 -4.16
N THR A 49 8.54 13.36 -4.25
CA THR A 49 8.39 14.61 -3.53
C THR A 49 7.15 14.50 -2.65
N ILE A 50 7.30 14.88 -1.38
CA ILE A 50 6.21 14.95 -0.42
C ILE A 50 6.19 16.30 0.28
N GLU A 51 5.01 16.72 0.70
CA GLU A 51 4.90 17.78 1.71
C GLU A 51 5.09 17.21 3.12
N ARG A 52 5.64 18.01 4.04
CA ARG A 52 5.65 17.64 5.46
C ARG A 52 4.24 17.31 5.94
N GLY A 53 4.10 16.18 6.64
CA GLY A 53 2.81 15.68 7.10
C GLY A 53 2.02 14.91 6.04
N GLU A 54 2.54 14.69 4.83
CA GLU A 54 2.03 13.62 3.98
C GLU A 54 2.60 12.28 4.46
N PRO A 55 1.79 11.22 4.54
CA PRO A 55 2.31 9.89 4.83
C PRO A 55 3.18 9.39 3.68
N LEU A 56 4.21 8.59 4.00
CA LEU A 56 4.96 7.84 3.00
C LEU A 56 4.38 6.44 2.87
N LEU A 57 4.10 6.02 1.64
CA LEU A 57 3.75 4.64 1.33
C LEU A 57 5.01 3.89 0.88
N LEU A 58 5.34 2.82 1.59
CA LEU A 58 6.55 2.05 1.35
C LEU A 58 6.19 0.67 0.84
N GLU A 59 6.97 0.18 -0.11
CA GLU A 59 6.94 -1.22 -0.50
C GLU A 59 8.33 -1.79 -0.38
N VAL A 60 8.44 -2.83 0.46
CA VAL A 60 9.68 -3.56 0.66
C VAL A 60 9.58 -4.85 -0.11
N PHE A 61 10.62 -5.14 -0.89
CA PHE A 61 10.76 -6.36 -1.66
C PHE A 61 11.95 -7.14 -1.14
N LEU A 62 11.78 -8.46 -1.06
CA LEU A 62 12.76 -9.38 -0.53
C LEU A 62 12.88 -10.57 -1.48
N GLN A 63 14.09 -10.85 -1.95
CA GLN A 63 14.35 -11.93 -2.91
C GLN A 63 15.67 -12.63 -2.59
N GLY A 64 15.75 -13.94 -2.80
CA GLY A 64 17.01 -14.67 -2.67
C GLY A 64 17.95 -14.46 -3.84
N ARG A 65 19.24 -14.73 -3.63
CA ARG A 65 20.23 -14.77 -4.70
C ARG A 65 20.36 -16.17 -5.31
N THR A 66 20.82 -16.24 -6.56
CA THR A 66 20.97 -17.50 -7.31
C THR A 66 22.01 -18.46 -6.69
N ASP A 67 22.97 -17.90 -5.96
CA ASP A 67 24.14 -18.56 -5.33
C ASP A 67 23.93 -18.86 -3.84
N ALA A 68 22.78 -18.51 -3.27
CA ALA A 68 22.54 -18.58 -1.83
C ALA A 68 21.87 -19.87 -1.39
N VAL A 69 22.32 -20.41 -0.25
CA VAL A 69 21.62 -21.46 0.50
C VAL A 69 20.23 -20.94 0.89
N SER A 70 19.22 -21.81 0.85
CA SER A 70 17.86 -21.48 1.27
C SER A 70 17.86 -20.86 2.68
N ALA A 71 17.27 -19.68 2.80
CA ALA A 71 17.20 -18.93 4.06
C ALA A 71 15.74 -18.80 4.49
N THR A 72 15.47 -19.03 5.77
CA THR A 72 14.18 -18.67 6.37
C THR A 72 14.37 -17.38 7.15
N LEU A 73 13.60 -16.36 6.82
CA LEU A 73 13.63 -15.06 7.48
C LEU A 73 12.35 -14.88 8.30
N GLY A 74 12.50 -14.46 9.55
CA GLY A 74 11.42 -14.32 10.52
C GLY A 74 11.00 -15.64 11.17
N SER A 75 10.06 -15.55 12.10
CA SER A 75 9.44 -16.66 12.82
C SER A 75 7.94 -16.40 12.99
N ALA A 76 7.17 -17.39 13.47
CA ALA A 76 5.74 -17.21 13.71
C ALA A 76 5.46 -16.10 14.73
N ALA A 77 6.36 -15.92 15.71
CA ALA A 77 6.28 -14.85 16.70
C ALA A 77 6.78 -13.50 16.16
N MET A 78 7.74 -13.51 15.22
CA MET A 78 8.37 -12.32 14.67
C MET A 78 8.48 -12.44 13.14
N PRO A 79 7.40 -12.17 12.40
CA PRO A 79 7.39 -12.30 10.95
C PRO A 79 8.35 -11.31 10.30
N TRP A 80 8.88 -11.66 9.12
CA TRP A 80 10.03 -10.93 8.54
C TRP A 80 9.77 -9.44 8.32
N HIS A 81 8.54 -9.07 7.97
CA HIS A 81 8.18 -7.67 7.71
C HIS A 81 8.20 -6.81 8.98
N ARG A 82 8.19 -7.42 10.17
CA ARG A 82 8.41 -6.73 11.45
C ARG A 82 9.89 -6.55 11.79
N LEU A 83 10.79 -7.21 11.05
CA LEU A 83 12.23 -7.00 11.17
C LEU A 83 12.73 -5.81 10.33
N VAL A 84 11.85 -5.21 9.52
CA VAL A 84 12.18 -4.06 8.70
C VAL A 84 12.33 -2.83 9.57
N SER A 85 13.52 -2.23 9.56
CA SER A 85 13.77 -0.90 10.10
C SER A 85 13.99 0.11 8.98
N LEU A 86 13.71 1.38 9.26
CA LEU A 86 13.87 2.47 8.31
C LEU A 86 14.90 3.47 8.82
N GLN A 87 15.79 3.87 7.91
CA GLN A 87 16.82 4.87 8.17
C GLN A 87 16.70 5.99 7.16
N ARG A 88 16.92 7.23 7.61
CA ARG A 88 17.10 8.40 6.77
C ARG A 88 18.55 8.89 6.81
N ASP A 89 18.99 9.50 5.73
CA ASP A 89 20.29 10.18 5.65
C ASP A 89 21.48 9.30 6.11
N SER A 90 21.43 8.02 5.72
CA SER A 90 22.36 6.92 6.03
C SER A 90 22.14 6.20 7.36
N ASP A 91 21.96 6.88 8.49
CA ASP A 91 21.98 6.23 9.81
C ASP A 91 20.91 6.71 10.80
N VAL A 92 20.17 7.78 10.48
CA VAL A 92 19.18 8.32 11.41
C VAL A 92 17.90 7.51 11.36
N ALA A 93 17.48 6.91 12.47
CA ALA A 93 16.23 6.14 12.52
C ALA A 93 15.02 7.01 12.14
N LEU A 94 14.16 6.49 11.25
CA LEU A 94 12.94 7.17 10.79
C LEU A 94 11.71 6.86 11.67
N GLY A 95 11.86 5.92 12.61
CA GLY A 95 10.78 5.37 13.43
C GLY A 95 10.31 4.00 12.96
N GLU A 96 9.41 3.38 13.73
CA GLU A 96 8.86 2.08 13.37
C GLU A 96 7.87 2.20 12.21
N PRO A 97 8.05 1.43 11.12
CA PRO A 97 7.09 1.42 10.03
C PRO A 97 5.75 0.81 10.46
N VAL A 98 4.66 1.42 10.00
CA VAL A 98 3.31 0.87 10.15
C VAL A 98 3.05 -0.16 9.06
N VAL A 99 2.56 -1.34 9.41
CA VAL A 99 2.16 -2.37 8.43
C VAL A 99 0.84 -1.96 7.79
N LEU A 100 0.82 -1.77 6.46
CA LEU A 100 -0.35 -1.30 5.70
C LEU A 100 -1.05 -2.41 4.91
N GLY A 101 -0.60 -3.65 5.05
CA GLY A 101 -1.16 -4.81 4.36
C GLY A 101 -0.40 -6.09 4.73
N LEU A 102 -1.05 -7.24 4.50
CA LEU A 102 -0.40 -8.53 4.71
C LEU A 102 0.78 -8.68 3.74
N PRO A 103 1.90 -9.29 4.20
CA PRO A 103 2.99 -9.66 3.31
C PRO A 103 2.48 -10.67 2.27
N ARG A 104 2.97 -10.54 1.04
CA ARG A 104 2.59 -11.39 -0.10
C ARG A 104 3.80 -12.05 -0.74
N VAL A 105 3.60 -13.20 -1.38
CA VAL A 105 4.60 -13.84 -2.24
C VAL A 105 4.24 -13.70 -3.70
N LEU A 106 5.22 -13.22 -4.46
CA LEU A 106 5.23 -13.19 -5.90
C LEU A 106 6.23 -14.24 -6.37
N GLY A 107 5.75 -15.47 -6.52
CA GLY A 107 6.47 -16.55 -7.15
C GLY A 107 5.95 -16.79 -8.56
N VAL A 108 6.82 -17.15 -9.49
CA VAL A 108 6.36 -17.78 -10.74
C VAL A 108 6.08 -19.24 -10.44
N VAL A 109 4.86 -19.57 -10.02
CA VAL A 109 4.41 -20.96 -10.08
C VAL A 109 4.10 -21.25 -11.54
N LEU A 110 4.95 -22.02 -12.21
CA LEU A 110 4.68 -22.50 -13.56
C LEU A 110 3.70 -23.67 -13.50
N ASP A 111 2.45 -23.43 -13.08
CA ASP A 111 1.39 -24.43 -13.24
C ASP A 111 0.85 -24.31 -14.66
N GLY A 112 1.31 -25.22 -15.52
CA GLY A 112 1.16 -25.12 -16.98
C GLY A 112 1.80 -23.87 -17.61
N GLY A 113 2.45 -22.98 -16.84
CA GLY A 113 3.18 -21.77 -17.25
C GLY A 113 2.46 -20.41 -17.06
N LYS A 114 1.32 -20.33 -16.35
CA LYS A 114 0.61 -19.07 -16.09
C LYS A 114 1.18 -18.49 -14.80
N PRO A 115 1.78 -17.30 -14.79
CA PRO A 115 2.20 -16.71 -13.53
C PRO A 115 0.96 -16.26 -12.77
N SER A 116 0.79 -16.82 -11.58
CA SER A 116 -0.21 -16.38 -10.61
C SER A 116 0.48 -15.57 -9.53
N LEU A 117 -0.12 -14.44 -9.18
CA LEU A 117 0.08 -13.83 -7.87
C LEU A 117 -0.42 -14.84 -6.84
N VAL A 118 0.48 -15.36 -6.02
CA VAL A 118 0.13 -16.25 -4.94
C VAL A 118 -0.23 -15.36 -3.75
N ASP A 119 -1.52 -15.14 -3.52
CA ASP A 119 -2.01 -14.45 -2.30
C ASP A 119 -2.00 -15.44 -1.12
N GLU A 120 -0.80 -15.95 -0.83
CA GLU A 120 -0.51 -16.74 0.37
C GLU A 120 0.03 -15.82 1.45
N ASP A 121 -0.28 -16.17 2.70
CA ASP A 121 0.36 -15.56 3.85
C ASP A 121 1.88 -15.76 3.77
N ALA A 122 2.58 -14.65 3.51
CA ALA A 122 4.02 -14.63 3.36
C ALA A 122 4.74 -14.12 4.61
N SER A 123 4.09 -14.18 5.78
CA SER A 123 4.66 -13.74 7.06
C SER A 123 5.95 -14.47 7.43
N LEU A 124 6.08 -15.72 6.99
CA LEU A 124 7.32 -16.49 7.03
C LEU A 124 7.97 -16.53 5.65
N ALA A 125 9.09 -15.82 5.47
CA ALA A 125 9.79 -15.81 4.20
C ALA A 125 10.72 -17.02 4.08
N ARG A 126 10.37 -17.97 3.21
CA ARG A 126 11.19 -19.13 2.84
C ARG A 126 11.90 -18.88 1.52
N ILE A 127 13.04 -18.21 1.60
CA ILE A 127 13.75 -17.66 0.47
C ILE A 127 14.61 -18.76 -0.16
N VAL A 128 14.28 -19.13 -1.40
CA VAL A 128 15.04 -20.10 -2.19
C VAL A 128 15.33 -19.49 -3.56
N GLY A 129 16.60 -19.16 -3.81
CA GLY A 129 17.01 -18.57 -5.09
C GLY A 129 16.21 -17.31 -5.47
N ARG A 130 16.09 -17.07 -6.77
CA ARG A 130 15.35 -15.90 -7.34
C ARG A 130 13.89 -16.19 -7.70
N GLN A 131 13.37 -17.37 -7.39
CA GLN A 131 12.06 -17.82 -7.89
C GLN A 131 10.87 -17.13 -7.20
N ARG A 132 11.07 -16.62 -5.98
CA ARG A 132 10.04 -15.97 -5.17
C ARG A 132 10.50 -14.58 -4.74
N THR A 133 9.64 -13.59 -4.95
CA THR A 133 9.80 -12.24 -4.44
C THR A 133 8.75 -12.04 -3.35
N TYR A 134 9.20 -11.80 -2.13
CA TYR A 134 8.34 -11.46 -1.00
C TYR A 134 8.13 -9.94 -1.01
N THR A 135 6.93 -9.48 -0.71
CA THR A 135 6.63 -8.05 -0.65
C THR A 135 5.73 -7.72 0.52
N VAL A 136 5.91 -6.54 1.09
CA VAL A 136 5.02 -6.00 2.12
C VAL A 136 4.84 -4.51 1.91
N ALA A 137 3.61 -4.03 2.11
CA ALA A 137 3.32 -2.61 2.15
C ALA A 137 3.48 -2.10 3.58
N LEU A 138 4.39 -1.14 3.75
CA LEU A 138 4.64 -0.45 5.00
C LEU A 138 4.35 1.04 4.83
N GLY A 139 4.40 1.79 5.94
CA GLY A 139 4.06 3.19 5.93
C GLY A 139 4.80 3.99 6.99
N VAL A 140 5.12 5.25 6.66
CA VAL A 140 5.55 6.24 7.65
C VAL A 140 4.37 7.20 7.87
N PRO A 141 3.86 7.30 9.11
CA PRO A 141 2.67 8.08 9.40
C PRO A 141 2.94 9.60 9.29
N PRO A 142 1.90 10.40 9.01
CA PRO A 142 1.97 11.85 8.87
C PRO A 142 2.71 12.55 10.03
N GLU A 143 2.53 12.06 11.25
CA GLU A 143 3.12 12.62 12.45
C GLU A 143 4.64 12.55 12.40
N LEU A 144 5.20 11.44 11.89
CA LEU A 144 6.66 11.29 11.73
C LEU A 144 7.19 12.08 10.54
N THR A 145 6.46 12.12 9.42
CA THR A 145 6.90 12.89 8.24
C THR A 145 6.81 14.39 8.44
N SER A 146 5.94 14.87 9.34
CA SER A 146 5.85 16.28 9.72
C SER A 146 7.13 16.81 10.37
N ALA A 147 7.87 15.94 11.06
CA ALA A 147 9.12 16.27 11.73
C ALA A 147 10.34 16.19 10.80
N LEU A 148 10.17 15.77 9.53
CA LEU A 148 11.28 15.67 8.60
C LEU A 148 11.79 17.05 8.20
N PRO A 149 13.12 17.29 8.18
CA PRO A 149 13.62 18.58 7.74
C PRO A 149 13.48 18.72 6.22
N VAL A 150 13.08 19.90 5.75
CA VAL A 150 12.88 20.24 4.33
C VAL A 150 14.16 20.06 3.50
N GLY A 151 13.99 19.61 2.26
CA GLY A 151 15.06 19.33 1.31
C GLY A 151 15.15 17.87 0.91
N ARG A 152 16.16 17.55 0.10
CA ARG A 152 16.39 16.18 -0.37
C ARG A 152 16.91 15.29 0.76
N ARG A 153 16.24 14.17 0.98
CA ARG A 153 16.59 13.12 1.95
C ARG A 153 16.74 11.80 1.24
N THR A 154 17.40 10.86 1.90
CA THR A 154 17.42 9.47 1.45
C THR A 154 16.77 8.59 2.49
N ILE A 155 16.05 7.56 2.05
CA ILE A 155 15.46 6.54 2.92
C ILE A 155 16.00 5.17 2.50
N ARG A 156 16.33 4.34 3.48
CA ARG A 156 16.73 2.94 3.31
C ARG A 156 15.87 2.04 4.19
N ALA A 157 15.62 0.83 3.70
CA ALA A 157 15.05 -0.24 4.49
C ALA A 157 16.14 -1.25 4.84
N THR A 158 16.19 -1.66 6.10
CA THR A 158 17.20 -2.57 6.63
C THR A 158 16.53 -3.78 7.28
N ILE A 159 17.11 -4.96 7.08
CA ILE A 159 16.70 -6.22 7.72
C ILE A 159 17.97 -6.95 8.15
N GLY A 160 18.25 -6.96 9.46
CA GLY A 160 19.52 -7.47 9.97
C GLY A 160 20.69 -6.66 9.41
N ALA A 161 21.64 -7.34 8.74
CA ALA A 161 22.77 -6.69 8.08
C ALA A 161 22.47 -6.19 6.65
N VAL A 162 21.35 -6.63 6.04
CA VAL A 162 21.02 -6.30 4.65
C VAL A 162 20.33 -4.95 4.59
N THR A 163 20.85 -4.04 3.75
CA THR A 163 20.30 -2.69 3.57
C THR A 163 19.95 -2.46 2.10
N SER A 164 18.80 -1.82 1.85
CA SER A 164 18.39 -1.45 0.50
C SER A 164 19.27 -0.34 -0.09
N LEU A 165 19.25 -0.21 -1.42
CA LEU A 165 19.67 1.03 -2.07
C LEU A 165 18.85 2.21 -1.54
N PRO A 166 19.43 3.43 -1.49
CA PRO A 166 18.73 4.61 -1.01
C PRO A 166 17.67 5.07 -2.01
N VAL A 167 16.51 5.42 -1.49
CA VAL A 167 15.43 6.08 -2.24
C VAL A 167 15.45 7.57 -1.93
N SER A 168 15.42 8.43 -2.94
CA SER A 168 15.38 9.88 -2.75
C SER A 168 13.97 10.32 -2.40
N VAL A 169 13.85 11.16 -1.37
CA VAL A 169 12.60 11.81 -0.97
C VAL A 169 12.88 13.29 -0.78
N THR A 170 12.29 14.12 -1.63
CA THR A 170 12.34 15.58 -1.48
C THR A 170 11.19 16.01 -0.60
N VAL A 171 11.51 16.56 0.57
CA VAL A 171 10.52 17.07 1.52
C VAL A 171 10.34 18.56 1.30
N THR A 172 9.12 19.01 1.03
CA THR A 172 8.77 20.41 0.84
C THR A 172 7.89 20.94 1.97
N GLU A 173 7.78 22.26 2.05
CA GLU A 173 6.80 22.89 2.93
C GLU A 173 5.37 22.58 2.49
N PRO A 174 4.42 22.41 3.43
CA PRO A 174 3.02 22.22 3.09
C PRO A 174 2.46 23.48 2.44
N THR A 175 1.76 23.34 1.33
CA THR A 175 1.03 24.44 0.69
C THR A 175 -0.47 24.36 0.96
N ALA A 176 -1.15 25.50 0.86
CA ALA A 176 -2.59 25.59 1.11
C ALA A 176 -3.41 24.91 0.00
N ASP A 177 -2.97 24.99 -1.25
CA ASP A 177 -3.63 24.39 -2.41
C ASP A 177 -3.61 22.85 -2.36
N ARG A 178 -2.61 22.26 -1.69
CA ARG A 178 -2.47 20.80 -1.52
C ARG A 178 -3.04 20.26 -0.22
N GLU A 179 -3.59 21.11 0.65
CA GLU A 179 -4.12 20.67 1.95
C GLU A 179 -5.15 19.55 1.82
N VAL A 180 -6.08 19.65 0.86
CA VAL A 180 -7.11 18.62 0.66
C VAL A 180 -6.49 17.29 0.23
N GLU A 181 -5.49 17.30 -0.65
CA GLU A 181 -4.80 16.09 -1.07
C GLU A 181 -4.02 15.46 0.09
N ARG A 182 -3.32 16.28 0.88
CA ARG A 182 -2.62 15.80 2.08
C ARG A 182 -3.58 15.13 3.07
N LEU A 183 -4.74 15.75 3.33
CA LEU A 183 -5.80 15.16 4.17
C LEU A 183 -6.33 13.85 3.56
N ARG A 184 -6.55 13.79 2.24
CA ARG A 184 -7.00 12.60 1.53
C ARG A 184 -5.99 11.44 1.66
N ARG A 185 -4.70 11.72 1.47
CA ARG A 185 -3.60 10.76 1.67
C ARG A 185 -3.54 10.26 3.10
N SER A 186 -3.62 11.17 4.08
CA SER A 186 -3.63 10.84 5.52
C SER A 186 -4.83 9.97 5.92
N ALA A 187 -6.02 10.26 5.40
CA ALA A 187 -7.22 9.46 5.68
C ALA A 187 -7.08 8.03 5.15
N ARG A 188 -6.65 7.89 3.89
CA ARG A 188 -6.41 6.57 3.26
C ARG A 188 -5.34 5.78 3.99
N PHE A 189 -4.25 6.44 4.38
CA PHE A 189 -3.19 5.84 5.19
C PHE A 189 -3.75 5.32 6.52
N SER A 190 -4.50 6.14 7.24
CA SER A 190 -5.05 5.77 8.55
C SER A 190 -5.96 4.55 8.49
N VAL A 191 -6.83 4.47 7.47
CA VAL A 191 -7.67 3.28 7.25
C VAL A 191 -6.83 2.04 6.97
N ARG A 192 -5.82 2.14 6.10
CA ARG A 192 -4.90 1.02 5.80
C ARG A 192 -4.08 0.57 7.00
N ALA A 193 -3.76 1.49 7.90
CA ALA A 193 -3.10 1.24 9.18
C ALA A 193 -4.02 0.61 10.24
N GLY A 194 -5.32 0.44 9.96
CA GLY A 194 -6.31 -0.05 10.93
C GLY A 194 -6.83 1.02 11.89
N ASN A 195 -6.38 2.28 11.77
CA ASN A 195 -6.83 3.41 12.57
C ASN A 195 -8.12 3.99 11.99
N TYR A 196 -9.19 3.20 11.99
CA TYR A 196 -10.42 3.49 11.26
C TYR A 196 -11.12 4.77 11.75
N GLU A 197 -11.14 5.05 13.06
CA GLU A 197 -11.73 6.29 13.58
C GLU A 197 -10.99 7.54 13.07
N THR A 198 -9.65 7.51 13.10
CA THR A 198 -8.84 8.59 12.54
C THR A 198 -9.07 8.74 11.04
N GLY A 199 -9.06 7.63 10.29
CA GLY A 199 -9.31 7.62 8.85
C GLY A 199 -10.67 8.22 8.49
N LYS A 200 -11.73 7.84 9.21
CA LYS A 200 -13.07 8.40 9.06
C LYS A 200 -13.09 9.90 9.34
N ARG A 201 -12.57 10.32 10.50
CA ARG A 201 -12.57 11.74 10.93
C ARG A 201 -11.82 12.63 9.92
N VAL A 202 -10.65 12.18 9.44
CA VAL A 202 -9.88 12.94 8.45
C VAL A 202 -10.61 12.98 7.11
N ALA A 203 -11.23 11.88 6.66
CA ALA A 203 -12.04 11.88 5.45
C ALA A 203 -13.28 12.80 5.56
N GLU A 204 -13.90 12.90 6.73
CA GLU A 204 -14.99 13.86 6.98
C GLU A 204 -14.50 15.31 6.83
N SER A 205 -13.26 15.61 7.24
CA SER A 205 -12.65 16.94 7.02
C SER A 205 -12.35 17.26 5.55
N VAL A 206 -12.10 16.22 4.73
CA VAL A 206 -12.02 16.34 3.27
C VAL A 206 -13.40 16.69 2.71
N LEU A 207 -14.45 15.98 3.12
CA LEU A 207 -15.82 16.25 2.67
C LEU A 207 -16.34 17.63 3.09
N ALA A 208 -15.90 18.16 4.23
CA ALA A 208 -16.24 19.53 4.64
C ALA A 208 -15.70 20.59 3.67
N ARG A 209 -14.60 20.30 2.95
CA ARG A 209 -13.97 21.18 1.96
C ARG A 209 -14.41 20.84 0.53
N GLN A 210 -14.57 19.55 0.23
CA GLN A 210 -14.95 19.01 -1.08
C GLN A 210 -16.04 17.93 -0.88
N PRO A 211 -17.33 18.32 -0.81
CA PRO A 211 -18.43 17.39 -0.53
C PRO A 211 -18.59 16.25 -1.55
N ASP A 212 -18.16 16.51 -2.79
CA ASP A 212 -18.21 15.57 -3.91
C ASP A 212 -16.88 14.81 -4.10
N ASP A 213 -16.09 14.63 -3.05
CA ASP A 213 -14.86 13.83 -3.13
C ASP A 213 -15.15 12.32 -3.07
N VAL A 214 -15.02 11.63 -4.21
CA VAL A 214 -15.23 10.17 -4.30
C VAL A 214 -14.29 9.40 -3.36
N GLY A 215 -13.03 9.84 -3.27
CA GLY A 215 -12.02 9.21 -2.44
C GLY A 215 -12.37 9.24 -0.95
N ALA A 216 -12.90 10.35 -0.45
CA ALA A 216 -13.30 10.52 0.93
C ALA A 216 -14.55 9.70 1.27
N HIS A 217 -15.58 9.68 0.42
CA HIS A 217 -16.74 8.78 0.62
C HIS A 217 -16.32 7.31 0.65
N THR A 218 -15.39 6.92 -0.22
CA THR A 218 -14.82 5.56 -0.25
C THR A 218 -14.04 5.25 1.02
N THR A 219 -13.20 6.18 1.47
CA THR A 219 -12.39 6.03 2.69
C THR A 219 -13.25 5.94 3.95
N ILE A 220 -14.34 6.71 4.03
CA ILE A 220 -15.33 6.58 5.12
C ILE A 220 -15.99 5.20 5.09
N GLY A 221 -16.34 4.70 3.90
CA GLY A 221 -16.89 3.36 3.75
C GLY A 221 -15.92 2.27 4.22
N ASP A 222 -14.65 2.34 3.80
CA ASP A 222 -13.61 1.40 4.21
C ASP A 222 -13.39 1.47 5.74
N ALA A 223 -13.36 2.67 6.33
CA ALA A 223 -13.27 2.88 7.77
C ALA A 223 -14.46 2.28 8.54
N LEU A 224 -15.69 2.55 8.10
CA LEU A 224 -16.91 2.03 8.74
C LEU A 224 -17.00 0.51 8.62
N ASN A 225 -16.53 -0.07 7.52
CA ASN A 225 -16.44 -1.51 7.37
C ASN A 225 -15.44 -2.10 8.38
N GLY A 226 -14.27 -1.47 8.53
CA GLY A 226 -13.27 -1.83 9.54
C GLY A 226 -13.78 -1.71 10.98
N LEU A 227 -14.64 -0.74 11.27
CA LEU A 227 -15.33 -0.55 12.55
C LEU A 227 -16.50 -1.52 12.80
N GLY A 228 -16.77 -2.47 11.89
CA GLY A 228 -17.89 -3.39 12.03
C GLY A 228 -19.26 -2.75 11.84
N ARG A 229 -19.34 -1.63 11.09
CA ARG A 229 -20.58 -0.90 10.77
C ARG A 229 -20.96 -1.04 9.28
N PRO A 230 -21.22 -2.26 8.78
CA PRO A 230 -21.37 -2.52 7.34
C PRO A 230 -22.58 -1.81 6.69
N ARG A 231 -23.65 -1.50 7.44
CA ARG A 231 -24.80 -0.73 6.91
C ARG A 231 -24.38 0.68 6.50
N GLU A 232 -23.63 1.34 7.36
CA GLU A 232 -23.16 2.70 7.13
C GLU A 232 -22.04 2.74 6.10
N ALA A 233 -21.17 1.72 6.09
CA ALA A 233 -20.17 1.52 5.05
C ALA A 233 -20.82 1.43 3.66
N ARG A 234 -21.86 0.61 3.51
CA ARG A 234 -22.65 0.51 2.28
C ARG A 234 -23.22 1.86 1.86
N ALA A 235 -23.80 2.61 2.79
CA ALA A 235 -24.34 3.94 2.50
C ALA A 235 -23.25 4.91 2.00
N ALA A 236 -22.04 4.88 2.59
CA ALA A 236 -20.91 5.69 2.14
C ALA A 236 -20.43 5.31 0.73
N TYR A 237 -20.30 4.01 0.42
CA TYR A 237 -19.95 3.56 -0.94
C TYR A 237 -21.02 3.94 -1.98
N LEU A 238 -22.31 3.86 -1.62
CA LEU A 238 -23.39 4.30 -2.50
C LEU A 238 -23.34 5.81 -2.77
N LYS A 239 -22.92 6.64 -1.80
CA LYS A 239 -22.65 8.06 -2.02
C LYS A 239 -21.49 8.27 -3.00
N ALA A 240 -20.39 7.53 -2.85
CA ALA A 240 -19.26 7.57 -3.80
C ALA A 240 -19.72 7.25 -5.24
N LEU A 241 -20.54 6.20 -5.41
CA LEU A 241 -21.12 5.86 -6.73
C LEU A 241 -22.07 6.94 -7.27
N ALA A 242 -22.86 7.57 -6.40
CA ALA A 242 -23.76 8.65 -6.82
C ALA A 242 -22.98 9.86 -7.35
N VAL A 243 -21.87 10.21 -6.70
CA VAL A 243 -20.96 11.28 -7.15
C VAL A 243 -20.38 10.94 -8.53
N ILE A 244 -19.85 9.72 -8.73
CA ILE A 244 -19.33 9.28 -10.03
C ILE A 244 -20.41 9.39 -11.12
N ARG A 245 -21.62 8.88 -10.85
CA ARG A 245 -22.73 8.88 -11.82
C ARG A 245 -23.24 10.27 -12.16
N SER A 246 -23.07 11.24 -11.27
CA SER A 246 -23.42 12.64 -11.53
C SER A 246 -22.46 13.35 -12.50
N GLY A 247 -21.38 12.67 -12.95
CA GLY A 247 -20.39 13.21 -13.89
C GLY A 247 -19.45 14.25 -13.27
N ARG A 248 -19.49 14.44 -11.94
CA ARG A 248 -18.75 15.47 -11.22
C ARG A 248 -17.28 15.16 -10.97
N GLN A 249 -16.86 13.90 -11.16
CA GLN A 249 -15.47 13.50 -11.05
C GLN A 249 -15.22 12.28 -11.95
N PHE A 250 -14.12 12.30 -12.72
CA PHE A 250 -13.60 11.12 -13.40
C PHE A 250 -12.67 10.39 -12.42
N TYR A 251 -13.11 9.26 -11.87
CA TYR A 251 -12.35 8.46 -10.89
C TYR A 251 -12.44 6.95 -11.20
N GLU A 252 -11.57 6.15 -10.58
CA GLU A 252 -11.36 4.69 -10.73
C GLU A 252 -12.60 3.87 -11.12
N GLU A 253 -12.38 2.84 -11.94
CA GLU A 253 -13.43 1.96 -12.46
C GLU A 253 -14.43 1.55 -11.36
N PRO A 254 -15.75 1.75 -11.57
CA PRO A 254 -16.80 1.46 -10.58
C PRO A 254 -16.76 0.04 -10.00
N GLU A 255 -16.10 -0.90 -10.69
CA GLU A 255 -15.93 -2.28 -10.28
C GLU A 255 -15.32 -2.42 -8.87
N SER A 256 -14.35 -1.58 -8.50
CA SER A 256 -13.72 -1.64 -7.19
C SER A 256 -14.67 -1.23 -6.06
N LEU A 257 -15.60 -0.31 -6.33
CA LEU A 257 -16.65 0.10 -5.40
C LEU A 257 -17.76 -0.95 -5.32
N TYR A 258 -18.15 -1.55 -6.44
CA TYR A 258 -19.09 -2.66 -6.45
C TYR A 258 -18.56 -3.87 -5.68
N ALA A 259 -17.26 -4.16 -5.77
CA ALA A 259 -16.62 -5.21 -4.99
C ALA A 259 -16.74 -4.96 -3.48
N ARG A 260 -16.44 -3.74 -3.03
CA ARG A 260 -16.61 -3.32 -1.62
C ARG A 260 -18.05 -3.39 -1.14
N ILE A 261 -19.01 -2.95 -1.97
CA ILE A 261 -20.45 -3.05 -1.65
C ILE A 261 -20.86 -4.51 -1.48
N ARG A 262 -20.46 -5.40 -2.39
CA ARG A 262 -20.74 -6.84 -2.26
C ARG A 262 -20.12 -7.43 -0.99
N GLU A 263 -18.92 -7.00 -0.62
CA GLU A 263 -18.27 -7.44 0.62
C GLU A 263 -19.10 -7.10 1.86
N VAL A 264 -19.58 -5.85 1.97
CA VAL A 264 -20.40 -5.43 3.12
C VAL A 264 -21.79 -6.02 3.09
N GLU A 265 -22.40 -6.21 1.91
CA GLU A 265 -23.70 -6.86 1.77
C GLU A 265 -23.67 -8.31 2.24
N ARG A 266 -22.57 -9.03 1.97
CA ARG A 266 -22.35 -10.39 2.51
C ARG A 266 -22.37 -10.41 4.04
N LYS A 267 -21.95 -9.33 4.72
CA LYS A 267 -21.97 -9.21 6.19
C LYS A 267 -23.35 -8.85 6.74
N LEU A 268 -24.24 -8.29 5.91
CA LEU A 268 -25.55 -7.74 6.34
C LEU A 268 -26.71 -8.73 6.21
N GLY A 269 -26.56 -9.80 5.43
CA GLY A 269 -27.68 -10.63 5.03
C GLY A 269 -28.58 -9.95 4.00
N PRO A 270 -29.73 -10.55 3.64
CA PRO A 270 -30.61 -10.01 2.60
C PRO A 270 -31.21 -8.66 2.98
N LEU A 271 -31.31 -7.75 2.00
CA LEU A 271 -31.87 -6.42 2.19
C LEU A 271 -33.32 -6.46 2.68
N THR A 272 -33.60 -5.68 3.70
CA THR A 272 -34.97 -5.39 4.14
C THR A 272 -35.76 -4.66 3.04
N LYS A 273 -37.08 -4.70 3.13
CA LYS A 273 -37.98 -4.04 2.16
C LYS A 273 -37.71 -2.52 2.05
N ARG A 274 -37.36 -1.87 3.17
CA ARG A 274 -36.97 -0.45 3.22
C ARG A 274 -35.63 -0.19 2.52
N GLU A 275 -34.65 -1.06 2.71
CA GLU A 275 -33.32 -0.91 2.10
C GLU A 275 -33.33 -1.15 0.59
N ARG A 276 -34.22 -2.01 0.08
CA ARG A 276 -34.41 -2.18 -1.37
C ARG A 276 -35.02 -0.94 -2.02
N ALA A 277 -35.93 -0.26 -1.34
CA ALA A 277 -36.56 0.96 -1.83
C ALA A 277 -35.60 2.17 -1.88
N ALA A 278 -34.57 2.18 -1.02
CA ALA A 278 -33.55 3.24 -0.96
C ALA A 278 -32.29 2.96 -1.79
N ALA A 279 -32.13 1.73 -2.31
CA ALA A 279 -30.98 1.37 -3.14
C ALA A 279 -31.13 2.01 -4.54
N PRO A 280 -30.08 2.66 -5.08
CA PRO A 280 -30.14 3.18 -6.43
C PRO A 280 -30.33 2.02 -7.42
N PRO A 281 -31.11 2.20 -8.50
CA PRO A 281 -31.39 1.11 -9.44
C PRO A 281 -30.10 0.55 -10.00
N VAL A 282 -29.93 -0.76 -9.88
CA VAL A 282 -28.89 -1.52 -10.59
C VAL A 282 -29.42 -1.72 -12.00
N ARG A 283 -28.80 -1.07 -12.98
CA ARG A 283 -28.97 -1.37 -14.41
C ARG A 283 -27.81 -2.23 -14.87
#